data_AF-A0A8H9I3Z8-F1
#
_entry.id   AF-A0A8H9I3Z8-F1
#
_cell.length_a   1.000
_cell.length_b   1.000
_cell.length_c   1.000
_cell.angle_alpha   90.00
_cell.angle_beta   90.00
_cell.angle_gamma   90.00
#
_symmetry.space_group_name_H-M   'P 1'
#
loop_
_entity.id
_entity.type
_entity.pdbx_description
1 polymer ?
#
loop_
_entity_poly.entity_id
_entity_poly.type
_entity_poly.pdbx_seq_one_letter_code
_entity_poly.pdbx_strand_id
1 'polypeptide(L)'
;MVEALVALVVLSLGLISIAAMQLKALQAVQRGYQQTLVSVAALDAQERVWAATRHAEGCQDIPLAEIERAWQTAWFAASGGPLIRHGQAIYSTIARQGCLFEVTVRLDSAVDDSPQSLVYPFQLPL
;
A
#
# COMPACT_ATOMS: atom_id res chain seq x y z
N MET A 1 -13.56 -54.45 -2.26
CA MET A 1 -13.25 -53.71 -3.51
C MET A 1 -13.86 -52.31 -3.50
N VAL A 2 -15.19 -52.16 -3.32
CA VAL A 2 -15.87 -50.83 -3.20
C VAL A 2 -15.30 -49.96 -2.08
N GLU A 3 -14.92 -50.55 -0.96
CA GLU A 3 -14.35 -49.87 0.21
C GLU A 3 -13.05 -49.11 -0.11
N ALA A 4 -12.18 -49.70 -0.95
CA ALA A 4 -10.95 -49.03 -1.39
C ALA A 4 -11.24 -47.86 -2.34
N LEU A 5 -12.30 -47.94 -3.16
CA LEU A 5 -12.74 -46.82 -4.00
C LEU A 5 -13.29 -45.67 -3.15
N VAL A 6 -14.10 -45.97 -2.13
CA VAL A 6 -14.63 -44.95 -1.22
C VAL A 6 -13.49 -44.27 -0.45
N ALA A 7 -12.52 -45.04 0.04
CA ALA A 7 -11.33 -44.50 0.72
C ALA A 7 -10.52 -43.57 -0.20
N LEU A 8 -10.33 -43.94 -1.47
CA LEU A 8 -9.64 -43.10 -2.45
C LEU A 8 -10.38 -41.79 -2.70
N VAL A 9 -11.72 -41.82 -2.79
CA VAL A 9 -12.53 -40.61 -2.98
C VAL A 9 -12.41 -39.69 -1.76
N VAL A 10 -12.57 -40.21 -0.54
CA VAL A 10 -12.45 -39.40 0.68
C VAL A 10 -11.05 -38.80 0.81
N LEU A 11 -10.01 -39.58 0.50
CA LEU A 11 -8.63 -39.10 0.50
C LEU A 11 -8.39 -38.00 -0.55
N SER A 12 -8.96 -38.15 -1.75
CA SER A 12 -8.86 -37.13 -2.81
C SER A 12 -9.54 -35.80 -2.41
N LEU A 13 -10.72 -35.86 -1.76
CA LEU A 13 -11.43 -34.67 -1.26
C LEU A 13 -10.66 -33.99 -0.12
N GLY A 14 -10.01 -34.78 0.75
CA GLY A 14 -9.13 -34.26 1.79
C GLY A 14 -7.93 -33.49 1.23
N LEU A 15 -7.29 -34.02 0.19
CA LEU A 15 -6.15 -33.37 -0.48
C LEU A 15 -6.55 -32.06 -1.18
N ILE A 16 -7.71 -32.03 -1.86
CA ILE A 16 -8.24 -30.82 -2.51
C ILE A 16 -8.50 -29.71 -1.47
N SER A 17 -9.01 -30.08 -0.29
CA SER A 17 -9.31 -29.13 0.78
C SER A 17 -8.05 -28.44 1.33
N ILE A 18 -6.95 -29.17 1.47
CA ILE A 18 -5.66 -28.62 1.92
C ILE A 18 -5.08 -27.65 0.89
N ALA A 19 -5.14 -28.00 -0.40
CA ALA A 19 -4.67 -27.13 -1.48
C ALA A 19 -5.45 -25.81 -1.53
N ALA A 20 -6.77 -25.86 -1.29
CA ALA A 20 -7.59 -24.65 -1.22
C ALA A 20 -7.19 -23.72 -0.05
N MET A 21 -6.81 -24.27 1.10
CA MET A 21 -6.33 -23.48 2.24
C MET A 21 -4.99 -22.80 1.93
N GLN A 22 -4.08 -23.49 1.24
CA GLN A 22 -2.79 -22.94 0.84
C GLN A 22 -2.93 -21.75 -0.12
N LEU A 23 -3.90 -21.82 -1.05
CA LEU A 23 -4.17 -20.71 -1.96
C LEU A 23 -4.64 -19.45 -1.21
N LYS A 24 -5.51 -19.61 -0.21
CA LYS A 24 -5.98 -18.50 0.63
C LYS A 24 -4.84 -17.89 1.46
N ALA A 25 -3.91 -18.71 1.95
CA ALA A 25 -2.73 -18.23 2.66
C ALA A 25 -1.85 -17.35 1.76
N LEU A 26 -1.60 -17.75 0.51
CA LEU A 26 -0.83 -16.93 -0.44
C LEU A 26 -1.52 -15.59 -0.74
N GLN A 27 -2.85 -15.61 -0.92
CA GLN A 27 -3.64 -14.39 -1.12
C GLN A 27 -3.60 -13.45 0.11
N ALA A 28 -3.55 -14.00 1.32
CA ALA A 28 -3.40 -13.21 2.53
C ALA A 28 -2.02 -12.56 2.62
N VAL A 29 -0.95 -13.29 2.27
CA VAL A 29 0.43 -12.76 2.24
C VAL A 29 0.56 -11.59 1.27
N GLN A 30 -0.03 -11.70 0.07
CA GLN A 30 0.04 -10.64 -0.92
C GLN A 30 -0.65 -9.34 -0.44
N ARG A 31 -1.79 -9.45 0.24
CA ARG A 31 -2.47 -8.29 0.83
C ARG A 31 -1.64 -7.65 1.94
N GLY A 32 -1.04 -8.45 2.83
CA GLY A 32 -0.16 -7.94 3.88
C GLY A 32 1.08 -7.23 3.32
N TYR A 33 1.65 -7.75 2.23
CA TYR A 33 2.75 -7.11 1.53
C TYR A 33 2.37 -5.74 0.96
N GLN A 34 1.21 -5.61 0.30
CA GLN A 34 0.74 -4.34 -0.24
C GLN A 34 0.50 -3.30 0.86
N GLN A 35 -0.11 -3.68 1.99
CA GLN A 35 -0.30 -2.79 3.13
C GLN A 35 1.02 -2.29 3.72
N THR A 36 2.03 -3.16 3.75
CA THR A 36 3.38 -2.79 4.21
C THR A 36 4.01 -1.76 3.26
N LEU A 37 3.96 -2.00 1.95
CA LEU A 37 4.48 -1.04 0.96
C LEU A 37 3.79 0.32 1.05
N VAL A 38 2.46 0.35 1.23
CA VAL A 38 1.72 1.61 1.40
C VAL A 38 2.18 2.36 2.65
N SER A 39 2.38 1.65 3.76
CA SER A 39 2.85 2.26 5.00
C SER A 39 4.26 2.84 4.83
N VAL A 40 5.16 2.13 4.14
CA VAL A 40 6.51 2.63 3.83
C VAL A 40 6.45 3.81 2.87
N ALA A 41 5.57 3.80 1.86
CA ALA A 41 5.39 4.93 0.95
C ALA A 41 4.90 6.18 1.69
N ALA A 42 3.99 6.01 2.65
CA ALA A 42 3.50 7.09 3.49
C ALA A 42 4.58 7.64 4.43
N LEU A 43 5.42 6.77 4.99
CA LEU A 43 6.58 7.19 5.80
C LEU A 43 7.63 7.92 4.95
N ASP A 44 7.92 7.46 3.74
CA ASP A 44 8.85 8.16 2.83
C ASP A 44 8.34 9.57 2.49
N ALA A 45 7.04 9.74 2.25
CA ALA A 45 6.43 11.05 2.07
C ALA A 45 6.60 11.94 3.31
N GLN A 46 6.39 11.38 4.51
CA GLN A 46 6.62 12.10 5.79
C GLN A 46 8.07 12.53 5.94
N GLU A 47 9.03 11.65 5.67
CA GLU A 47 10.46 11.95 5.75
C GLU A 47 10.87 13.04 4.76
N ARG A 48 10.31 13.06 3.55
CA ARG A 48 10.56 14.14 2.58
C ARG A 48 10.01 15.49 3.07
N VAL A 49 8.80 15.49 3.63
CA VAL A 49 8.21 16.70 4.23
C VAL A 49 9.05 17.16 5.42
N TRP A 50 9.49 16.23 6.28
CA TRP A 50 10.36 16.53 7.41
C TRP A 50 11.72 17.07 6.96
N ALA A 51 12.35 16.50 5.93
CA ALA A 51 13.63 16.99 5.41
C ALA A 51 13.53 18.45 4.88
N ALA A 52 12.38 18.82 4.31
CA ALA A 52 12.15 20.18 3.83
C ALA A 52 12.03 21.22 4.95
N THR A 53 11.70 20.81 6.18
CA THR A 53 11.61 21.73 7.34
C THR A 53 12.94 22.41 7.65
N ARG A 54 14.08 21.78 7.35
CA ARG A 54 15.41 22.37 7.60
C ARG A 54 15.65 23.67 6.85
N HIS A 55 14.92 23.91 5.77
CA HIS A 55 15.07 25.07 4.88
C HIS A 55 13.83 25.96 4.90
N ALA A 56 12.81 25.65 5.70
CA ALA A 56 11.56 26.37 5.78
C ALA A 56 11.51 27.19 7.08
N GLU A 57 11.05 28.45 7.00
CA GLU A 57 10.87 29.30 8.19
C GLU A 57 9.61 28.93 8.97
N GLY A 58 8.61 28.36 8.31
CA GLY A 58 7.44 27.75 8.93
C GLY A 58 6.83 26.62 8.12
N CYS A 59 5.84 25.94 8.71
CA CYS A 59 5.18 24.79 8.08
C CYS A 59 4.46 25.15 6.76
N GLN A 60 4.18 26.44 6.52
CA GLN A 60 3.55 26.94 5.30
C GLN A 60 4.53 27.06 4.13
N ASP A 61 5.81 27.27 4.41
CA ASP A 61 6.85 27.50 3.39
C ASP A 61 7.37 26.19 2.79
N ILE A 62 6.96 25.04 3.34
CA ILE A 62 7.30 23.72 2.82
C ILE A 62 6.73 23.58 1.40
N PRO A 63 7.56 23.27 0.38
CA PRO A 63 7.15 23.16 -1.02
C PRO A 63 6.45 21.83 -1.30
N LEU A 64 5.26 21.64 -0.74
CA LEU A 64 4.50 20.39 -0.80
C LEU A 64 4.25 19.88 -2.23
N ALA A 65 3.91 20.77 -3.16
CA ALA A 65 3.63 20.37 -4.53
C ALA A 65 4.87 19.80 -5.24
N GLU A 66 6.08 20.20 -4.85
CA GLU A 66 7.31 19.63 -5.40
C GLU A 66 7.64 18.29 -4.74
N ILE A 67 7.49 18.21 -3.41
CA ILE A 67 7.68 16.99 -2.63
C ILE A 67 6.71 15.89 -3.09
N GLU A 68 5.43 16.23 -3.24
CA GLU A 68 4.40 15.31 -3.70
C GLU A 68 4.72 14.78 -5.11
N ARG A 69 5.07 15.64 -6.06
CA ARG A 69 5.44 15.21 -7.42
C ARG A 69 6.68 14.31 -7.42
N ALA A 70 7.70 14.65 -6.64
CA ALA A 70 8.91 13.84 -6.53
C ALA A 70 8.63 12.46 -5.91
N TRP A 71 7.80 12.43 -4.86
CA TRP A 71 7.35 11.21 -4.22
C TRP A 71 6.48 10.36 -5.14
N GLN A 72 5.47 10.94 -5.79
CA GLN A 72 4.62 10.28 -6.79
C GLN A 72 5.46 9.67 -7.91
N THR A 73 6.46 10.42 -8.39
CA THR A 73 7.37 9.94 -9.43
C THR A 73 8.15 8.73 -8.93
N ALA A 74 8.79 8.82 -7.76
CA ALA A 74 9.61 7.74 -7.21
C ALA A 74 8.84 6.45 -6.94
N TRP A 75 7.59 6.56 -6.44
CA TRP A 75 6.81 5.41 -6.00
C TRP A 75 5.90 4.82 -7.07
N PHE A 76 5.34 5.66 -7.94
CA PHE A 76 4.24 5.26 -8.83
C PHE A 76 4.56 5.39 -10.33
N ALA A 77 5.55 6.19 -10.73
CA ALA A 77 5.81 6.45 -12.16
C ALA A 77 7.21 6.00 -12.65
N ALA A 78 8.22 6.02 -11.78
CA ALA A 78 9.58 5.65 -12.14
C ALA A 78 9.69 4.15 -12.47
N SER A 79 10.52 3.81 -13.45
CA SER A 79 10.81 2.40 -13.76
C SER A 79 11.44 1.72 -12.54
N GLY A 80 10.71 0.77 -11.94
CA GLY A 80 11.11 0.11 -10.69
C GLY A 80 10.48 0.70 -9.41
N GLY A 81 9.60 1.70 -9.54
CA GLY A 81 8.81 2.22 -8.42
C GLY A 81 8.00 1.12 -7.73
N PRO A 82 8.03 1.01 -6.39
CA PRO A 82 7.40 -0.11 -5.69
C PRO A 82 5.88 -0.23 -5.90
N LEU A 83 5.20 0.86 -6.25
CA LEU A 83 3.74 0.91 -6.44
C LEU A 83 3.33 1.14 -7.91
N ILE A 84 4.25 1.07 -8.87
CA ILE A 84 3.95 1.38 -10.29
C ILE A 84 2.81 0.57 -10.91
N ARG A 85 2.56 -0.67 -10.44
CA ARG A 85 1.52 -1.55 -11.00
C ARG A 85 0.20 -1.55 -10.23
N HIS A 86 0.22 -1.08 -9.00
CA HIS A 86 -0.89 -1.28 -8.05
C HIS A 86 -1.32 0.00 -7.34
N GLY A 87 -0.58 1.09 -7.51
CA GLY A 87 -0.87 2.38 -6.89
C GLY A 87 -1.40 3.37 -7.92
N GLN A 88 -2.30 4.25 -7.46
CA GLN A 88 -2.84 5.32 -8.29
C GLN A 88 -2.16 6.65 -7.92
N ALA A 89 -1.22 7.09 -8.74
CA ALA A 89 -0.41 8.29 -8.49
C ALA A 89 -1.26 9.56 -8.30
N ILE A 90 -2.20 9.82 -9.22
CA ILE A 90 -3.03 11.04 -9.25
C ILE A 90 -3.85 11.23 -7.97
N TYR A 91 -4.13 10.14 -7.27
CA TYR A 91 -4.98 10.14 -6.10
C TYR A 91 -4.24 9.80 -4.81
N SER A 92 -2.92 9.63 -4.91
CA SER A 92 -2.03 9.51 -3.77
C SER A 92 -1.42 10.88 -3.53
N THR A 93 -1.79 11.56 -2.46
CA THR A 93 -1.54 12.99 -2.24
C THR A 93 -0.94 13.26 -0.87
N ILE A 94 -0.30 14.42 -0.73
CA ILE A 94 0.18 14.97 0.53
C ILE A 94 -0.59 16.29 0.76
N ALA A 95 -1.61 16.24 1.60
CA ALA A 95 -2.42 17.39 1.95
C ALA A 95 -1.89 18.10 3.20
N ARG A 96 -2.20 19.40 3.34
CA ARG A 96 -1.86 20.22 4.51
C ARG A 96 -3.07 21.04 4.96
N GLN A 97 -3.32 21.03 6.26
CA GLN A 97 -4.29 21.89 6.94
C GLN A 97 -3.58 22.57 8.13
N GLY A 98 -3.22 23.84 7.98
CA GLY A 98 -2.33 24.50 8.94
C GLY A 98 -0.96 23.81 8.97
N CYS A 99 -0.54 23.28 10.12
CA CYS A 99 0.68 22.44 10.24
C CYS A 99 0.37 20.94 10.45
N LEU A 100 -0.89 20.52 10.23
CA LEU A 100 -1.25 19.11 10.14
C LEU A 100 -1.09 18.67 8.68
N PHE A 101 -0.37 17.58 8.48
CA PHE A 101 -0.15 16.99 7.16
C PHE A 101 -0.86 15.65 7.09
N GLU A 102 -1.29 15.28 5.89
CA GLU A 102 -1.98 14.03 5.64
C GLU A 102 -1.48 13.40 4.35
N VAL A 103 -0.90 12.20 4.46
CA VAL A 103 -0.53 11.40 3.29
C VAL A 103 -1.66 10.44 2.97
N THR A 104 -2.22 10.55 1.77
CA THR A 104 -3.15 9.58 1.22
C THR A 104 -2.41 8.72 0.22
N VAL A 105 -2.48 7.39 0.36
CA VAL A 105 -1.98 6.43 -0.61
C VAL A 105 -3.14 5.61 -1.14
N ARG A 106 -3.29 5.58 -2.46
CA ARG A 106 -4.40 4.88 -3.10
C ARG A 106 -3.91 3.69 -3.92
N LEU A 107 -4.54 2.55 -3.71
CA LEU A 107 -4.27 1.31 -4.42
C LEU A 107 -5.43 0.90 -5.33
N ASP A 108 -5.09 0.24 -6.44
CA ASP A 108 -5.99 -0.57 -7.24
C ASP A 108 -6.33 -1.84 -6.45
N SER A 109 -7.58 -2.00 -6.03
CA SER A 109 -8.02 -3.24 -5.38
C SER A 109 -8.42 -4.29 -6.39
N ALA A 110 -7.82 -5.48 -6.30
CA ALA A 110 -8.08 -6.59 -7.22
C ALA A 110 -9.33 -7.43 -6.87
N VAL A 111 -10.02 -7.16 -5.75
CA VAL A 111 -11.03 -8.08 -5.19
C VAL A 111 -12.48 -7.56 -5.30
N ASP A 112 -12.71 -6.25 -5.23
CA ASP A 112 -14.06 -5.65 -5.20
C ASP A 112 -14.18 -4.39 -6.07
N ASP A 113 -13.17 -4.09 -6.89
CA ASP A 113 -13.09 -2.90 -7.77
C ASP A 113 -13.25 -1.54 -7.05
N SER A 114 -13.34 -1.53 -5.72
CA SER A 114 -13.39 -0.33 -4.90
C SER A 114 -11.96 0.15 -4.60
N PRO A 115 -11.56 1.37 -4.98
CA PRO A 115 -10.23 1.88 -4.68
C PRO A 115 -10.00 1.92 -3.16
N GLN A 116 -8.87 1.36 -2.72
CA GLN A 116 -8.50 1.39 -1.31
C GLN A 116 -7.60 2.60 -1.05
N SER A 117 -8.12 3.57 -0.30
CA SER A 117 -7.34 4.70 0.20
C SER A 117 -6.92 4.45 1.64
N LEU A 118 -5.62 4.58 1.91
CA LEU A 118 -5.07 4.60 3.26
C LEU A 118 -4.56 6.01 3.56
N VAL A 119 -4.91 6.51 4.75
CA VAL A 119 -4.68 7.89 5.17
C VAL A 119 -3.79 7.91 6.40
N TYR A 120 -2.74 8.71 6.36
CA TYR A 120 -1.70 8.81 7.38
C TYR A 120 -1.51 10.28 7.79
N PRO A 121 -2.23 10.76 8.81
CA PRO A 121 -2.03 12.09 9.34
C PRO A 121 -0.75 12.15 10.20
N PHE A 122 -0.03 13.25 10.13
CA PHE A 122 1.16 13.50 10.94
C PHE A 122 1.35 14.98 11.23
N GLN A 123 2.07 15.27 12.31
CA GLN A 123 2.51 16.62 12.67
C GLN A 123 4.03 16.64 12.75
N LEU A 124 4.61 17.75 12.32
CA LEU A 124 6.04 17.97 12.47
C LEU A 124 6.34 18.41 13.90
N PRO A 125 7.44 17.96 14.51
CA PRO A 125 7.94 18.54 15.75
C PRO A 125 8.41 19.97 15.43
N LEU A 126 7.57 20.95 15.75
CA LEU A 126 7.89 22.38 15.66
C LEU A 126 8.76 22.80 16.83
#